data_AF-A0A2U2P967-F1
#
_entry.id   AF-A0A2U2P967-F1
#
_cell.length_a   1.000
_cell.length_b   1.000
_cell.length_c   1.000
_cell.angle_alpha   90.00
_cell.angle_beta   90.00
_cell.angle_gamma   90.00
#
_symmetry.space_group_name_H-M   'P 1'
#
loop_
_entity.id
_entity.type
_entity.pdbx_description
1 polymer ?
#
loop_
_entity_poly.entity_id
_entity_poly.type
_entity_poly.pdbx_seq_one_letter_code
_entity_poly.pdbx_strand_id
1 'polypeptide(L)'
;VTKNVSQHYKGGALAEGNYDETDNTYSFTHELLSSMRSHKVNGTEQLRILTEYEYDHMGRQVKTWKTIGGGQRTLLAQNVYNEIGQMQEKRLHSVNQGASFLQKQEYAYNERGWLRRINDPGTVATDRAFAMKLIYSEHTDAAKRQYNGNISSIQWNTRVQPGLGLLQEQQGYDYTYDKLNRLELAAYTTAGKAGYFNEAISYDKGGNILTLGRTGNNTPIDQLSYVYENGGQSNRLQSVTDASNSDEGQLRGTASYSYDQNGNLRTDSRKGLNFEYNHLNLSKKVTKGSTGESI
;
A
#
# COMPACT_ATOMS: atom_id res chain seq x y z
N VAL A 1 -20.64 -27.39 -3.82
CA VAL A 1 -20.80 -26.03 -4.38
C VAL A 1 -21.49 -25.19 -3.34
N THR A 2 -20.94 -24.02 -3.02
CA THR A 2 -21.55 -23.09 -2.06
C THR A 2 -22.00 -21.85 -2.82
N LYS A 3 -23.27 -21.47 -2.67
CA LYS A 3 -23.87 -20.31 -3.32
C LYS A 3 -24.14 -19.23 -2.29
N ASN A 4 -23.63 -18.02 -2.54
CA ASN A 4 -23.87 -16.85 -1.72
C ASN A 4 -24.55 -15.76 -2.56
N VAL A 5 -25.51 -15.05 -1.96
CA VAL A 5 -26.22 -13.94 -2.59
C VAL A 5 -26.01 -12.70 -1.74
N SER A 6 -25.56 -11.62 -2.36
CA SER A 6 -25.42 -10.31 -1.70
C SER A 6 -26.13 -9.26 -2.53
N GLN A 7 -27.01 -8.47 -1.91
CA GLN A 7 -27.62 -7.33 -2.57
C GLN A 7 -26.57 -6.25 -2.87
N HIS A 8 -26.79 -5.47 -3.92
CA HIS A 8 -26.00 -4.29 -4.23
C HIS A 8 -26.90 -3.08 -4.51
N TYR A 9 -26.37 -1.89 -4.26
CA TYR A 9 -27.10 -0.61 -4.34
C TYR A 9 -26.84 0.11 -5.66
N LYS A 10 -26.89 -0.61 -6.78
CA LYS A 10 -26.74 0.04 -8.09
C LYS A 10 -27.80 1.13 -8.25
N GLY A 11 -27.36 2.38 -8.42
CA GLY A 11 -28.23 3.55 -8.49
C GLY A 11 -28.58 4.19 -7.14
N GLY A 12 -27.94 3.79 -6.04
CA GLY A 12 -28.13 4.40 -4.71
C GLY A 12 -29.44 4.01 -4.01
N ALA A 13 -30.22 3.09 -4.59
CA ALA A 13 -31.47 2.60 -4.03
C ALA A 13 -31.41 1.09 -3.79
N LEU A 14 -32.09 0.64 -2.73
CA LEU A 14 -32.30 -0.79 -2.48
C LEU A 14 -33.28 -1.33 -3.53
N ALA A 15 -32.90 -2.38 -4.25
CA ALA A 15 -33.79 -3.10 -5.14
C ALA A 15 -33.54 -4.60 -5.00
N GLU A 16 -34.60 -5.37 -4.78
CA GLU A 16 -34.53 -6.81 -4.53
C GLU A 16 -33.88 -7.58 -5.69
N GLY A 17 -34.13 -7.14 -6.93
CA GLY A 17 -33.53 -7.71 -8.14
C GLY A 17 -32.06 -7.32 -8.38
N ASN A 18 -31.47 -6.46 -7.56
CA ASN A 18 -30.09 -6.02 -7.67
C ASN A 18 -29.23 -6.79 -6.67
N TYR A 19 -28.61 -7.86 -7.16
CA TYR A 19 -27.74 -8.70 -6.34
C TYR A 19 -26.59 -9.29 -7.14
N ASP A 20 -25.56 -9.69 -6.42
CA ASP A 20 -24.48 -10.52 -6.89
C ASP A 20 -24.69 -11.94 -6.36
N GLU A 21 -24.60 -12.91 -7.25
CA GLU A 21 -24.60 -14.33 -6.93
C GLU A 21 -23.17 -14.84 -7.07
N THR A 22 -22.65 -15.53 -6.07
CA THR A 22 -21.32 -16.12 -6.08
C THR A 22 -21.40 -17.62 -5.82
N ASP A 23 -21.04 -18.41 -6.83
CA ASP A 23 -20.96 -19.87 -6.74
C ASP A 23 -19.50 -20.31 -6.64
N ASN A 24 -19.19 -21.03 -5.57
CA ASN A 24 -17.85 -21.54 -5.31
C ASN A 24 -17.81 -23.07 -5.42
N THR A 25 -16.78 -23.59 -6.08
CA THR A 25 -16.45 -25.01 -6.10
C THR A 25 -15.17 -25.27 -5.31
N TYR A 26 -15.06 -26.44 -4.69
CA TYR A 26 -13.95 -26.77 -3.80
C TYR A 26 -13.39 -28.16 -4.11
N SER A 27 -12.12 -28.37 -3.81
CA SER A 27 -11.49 -29.69 -3.81
C SER A 27 -12.00 -30.53 -2.63
N PHE A 28 -11.69 -31.82 -2.63
CA PHE A 28 -11.98 -32.71 -1.50
C PHE A 28 -11.32 -32.23 -0.20
N THR A 29 -10.17 -31.58 -0.29
CA THR A 29 -9.43 -30.99 0.83
C THR A 29 -9.88 -29.55 1.16
N HIS A 30 -10.99 -29.08 0.58
CA HIS A 30 -11.60 -27.76 0.79
C HIS A 30 -10.83 -26.56 0.22
N GLU A 31 -9.96 -26.76 -0.78
CA GLU A 31 -9.34 -25.66 -1.51
C GLU A 31 -10.34 -25.09 -2.52
N LEU A 32 -10.43 -23.77 -2.66
CA LEU A 32 -11.35 -23.11 -3.59
C LEU A 32 -10.86 -23.33 -5.04
N LEU A 33 -11.55 -24.15 -5.83
CA LEU A 33 -11.16 -24.43 -7.22
C LEU A 33 -11.69 -23.39 -8.20
N SER A 34 -12.90 -22.90 -7.98
CA SER A 34 -13.46 -21.80 -8.78
C SER A 34 -14.42 -20.95 -8.00
N SER A 35 -14.50 -19.67 -8.40
CA SER A 35 -15.49 -18.71 -7.92
C SER A 35 -16.12 -18.02 -9.13
N MET A 36 -17.41 -18.22 -9.30
CA MET A 36 -18.21 -17.62 -10.35
C MET A 36 -19.08 -16.52 -9.74
N ARG A 37 -18.80 -15.26 -10.08
CA ARG A 37 -19.66 -14.12 -9.71
C ARG A 37 -20.54 -13.71 -10.88
N SER A 38 -21.84 -13.71 -10.65
CA SER A 38 -22.86 -13.21 -11.57
C SER A 38 -23.48 -11.94 -11.01
N HIS A 39 -23.19 -10.81 -11.65
CA HIS A 39 -23.78 -9.53 -11.33
C HIS A 39 -25.15 -9.40 -12.00
N LYS A 40 -26.21 -9.31 -11.20
CA LYS A 40 -27.59 -9.22 -11.68
C LYS A 40 -28.21 -7.87 -11.37
N VAL A 41 -28.94 -7.35 -12.35
CA VAL A 41 -29.74 -6.13 -12.22
C VAL A 41 -31.16 -6.48 -12.62
N ASN A 42 -32.13 -6.15 -11.78
CA ASN A 42 -33.52 -6.56 -11.95
C ASN A 42 -33.67 -8.06 -12.25
N GLY A 43 -32.88 -8.90 -11.55
CA GLY A 43 -32.87 -10.36 -11.72
C GLY A 43 -32.15 -10.88 -12.98
N THR A 44 -31.75 -10.02 -13.90
CA THR A 44 -31.07 -10.39 -15.16
C THR A 44 -29.55 -10.29 -15.02
N GLU A 45 -28.82 -11.34 -15.39
CA GLU A 45 -27.35 -11.34 -15.39
C GLU A 45 -26.80 -10.36 -16.41
N GLN A 46 -26.06 -9.36 -15.92
CA GLN A 46 -25.44 -8.32 -16.74
C GLN A 46 -23.96 -8.64 -17.02
N LEU A 47 -23.31 -9.30 -16.07
CA LEU A 47 -21.90 -9.65 -16.17
C LEU A 47 -21.62 -10.91 -15.37
N ARG A 48 -20.84 -11.80 -15.96
CA ARG A 48 -20.31 -12.99 -15.32
C ARG A 48 -18.79 -12.91 -15.24
N ILE A 49 -18.24 -13.24 -14.08
CA ILE A 49 -16.80 -13.28 -13.84
C ILE A 49 -16.47 -14.64 -13.23
N LEU A 50 -15.73 -15.45 -13.98
CA LEU A 50 -15.19 -16.71 -13.51
C LEU A 50 -13.74 -16.49 -13.08
N THR A 51 -13.41 -16.92 -11.86
CA THR A 51 -12.02 -17.05 -11.38
C THR A 51 -11.76 -18.51 -11.04
N GLU A 52 -10.66 -19.07 -11.53
CA GLU A 52 -10.28 -20.46 -11.29
C GLU A 52 -8.88 -20.52 -10.69
N TYR A 53 -8.66 -21.51 -9.83
CA TYR A 53 -7.44 -21.67 -9.08
C TYR A 53 -6.85 -23.07 -9.30
N GLU A 54 -5.53 -23.13 -9.44
CA GLU A 54 -4.79 -24.38 -9.41
C GLU A 54 -3.85 -24.37 -8.21
N TYR A 55 -3.68 -25.53 -7.57
CA TYR A 55 -2.84 -25.72 -6.41
C TYR A 55 -1.78 -26.79 -6.70
N ASP A 56 -0.63 -26.71 -6.04
CA ASP A 56 0.32 -27.82 -6.02
C ASP A 56 -0.09 -28.90 -5.02
N HIS A 57 0.71 -29.97 -4.96
CA HIS A 57 0.46 -31.11 -4.07
C HIS A 57 0.50 -30.77 -2.56
N MET A 58 0.99 -29.59 -2.18
CA MET A 58 1.02 -29.10 -0.80
C MET A 58 -0.13 -28.11 -0.51
N GLY A 59 -1.02 -27.87 -1.48
CA GLY A 59 -2.13 -26.94 -1.36
C GLY A 59 -1.76 -25.47 -1.51
N ARG A 60 -0.59 -25.16 -2.09
CA ARG A 60 -0.20 -23.78 -2.40
C ARG A 60 -0.73 -23.40 -3.77
N GLN A 61 -1.34 -22.22 -3.89
CA GLN A 61 -1.93 -21.76 -5.13
C GLN A 61 -0.86 -21.45 -6.19
N VAL A 62 -0.82 -22.21 -7.29
CA VAL A 62 0.15 -22.05 -8.38
C VAL A 62 -0.37 -21.27 -9.57
N LYS A 63 -1.69 -21.25 -9.81
CA LYS A 63 -2.28 -20.43 -10.88
C LYS A 63 -3.60 -19.80 -10.48
N THR A 64 -3.87 -18.63 -11.05
CA THR A 64 -5.18 -17.98 -11.03
C THR A 64 -5.57 -17.60 -12.44
N TRP A 65 -6.68 -18.14 -12.92
CA TRP A 65 -7.27 -17.80 -14.20
C TRP A 65 -8.48 -16.91 -14.00
N LYS A 66 -8.76 -16.06 -14.99
CA LYS A 66 -9.93 -15.19 -14.98
C LYS A 66 -10.55 -15.06 -16.36
N THR A 67 -11.89 -15.13 -16.39
CA THR A 67 -12.72 -14.92 -17.58
C THR A 67 -13.81 -13.92 -17.23
N ILE A 68 -13.94 -12.86 -18.02
CA ILE A 68 -14.91 -11.78 -17.78
C ILE A 68 -15.85 -11.71 -18.98
N GLY A 69 -17.16 -11.80 -18.75
CA GLY A 69 -18.20 -11.61 -19.77
C GLY A 69 -18.12 -12.57 -20.96
N GLY A 70 -17.56 -13.76 -20.78
CA GLY A 70 -17.30 -14.71 -21.88
C GLY A 70 -16.10 -14.36 -22.76
N GLY A 71 -15.30 -13.36 -22.39
CA GLY A 71 -14.06 -13.00 -23.07
C GLY A 71 -12.97 -14.07 -22.94
N GLN A 72 -11.77 -13.76 -23.43
CA GLN A 72 -10.64 -14.68 -23.37
C GLN A 72 -10.25 -15.05 -21.93
N ARG A 73 -10.17 -16.35 -21.65
CA ARG A 73 -9.63 -16.88 -20.39
C ARG A 73 -8.16 -16.48 -20.25
N THR A 74 -7.86 -15.68 -19.23
CA THR A 74 -6.53 -15.09 -19.02
C THR A 74 -5.90 -15.67 -17.76
N LEU A 75 -4.64 -16.10 -17.84
CA LEU A 75 -3.85 -16.48 -16.67
C LEU A 75 -3.41 -15.20 -15.96
N LEU A 76 -4.11 -14.83 -14.90
CA LEU A 76 -3.88 -13.59 -14.16
C LEU A 76 -2.56 -13.66 -13.38
N ALA A 77 -2.28 -14.80 -12.74
CA ALA A 77 -1.06 -15.03 -12.00
C ALA A 77 -0.62 -16.49 -12.08
N GLN A 78 0.68 -16.71 -12.22
CA GLN A 78 1.34 -17.98 -11.95
C GLN A 78 2.40 -17.78 -10.86
N ASN A 79 2.29 -18.57 -9.79
CA ASN A 79 3.19 -18.52 -8.64
C ASN A 79 4.15 -19.72 -8.70
N VAL A 80 5.43 -19.46 -8.48
CA VAL A 80 6.49 -20.45 -8.34
C VAL A 80 7.05 -20.32 -6.93
N TYR A 81 7.12 -21.42 -6.20
CA TYR A 81 7.61 -21.45 -4.83
C TYR A 81 8.95 -22.19 -4.76
N ASN A 82 9.83 -21.77 -3.85
CA ASN A 82 11.06 -22.51 -3.55
C ASN A 82 10.79 -23.75 -2.67
N GLU A 83 11.85 -24.49 -2.35
CA GLU A 83 11.81 -25.75 -1.62
C GLU A 83 11.23 -25.63 -0.20
N ILE A 84 11.31 -24.44 0.40
CA ILE A 84 10.75 -24.14 1.73
C ILE A 84 9.40 -23.41 1.67
N GLY A 85 8.83 -23.24 0.47
CA GLY A 85 7.50 -22.68 0.25
C GLY A 85 7.40 -21.16 0.28
N GLN A 86 8.51 -20.45 0.16
CA GLN A 86 8.50 -19.02 -0.10
C GLN A 86 8.25 -18.75 -1.59
N MET A 87 7.62 -17.62 -1.90
CA MET A 87 7.40 -17.17 -3.27
C MET A 87 8.75 -16.92 -3.94
N GLN A 88 9.09 -17.65 -5.01
CA GLN A 88 10.32 -17.44 -5.78
C GLN A 88 10.07 -16.54 -6.98
N GLU A 89 8.97 -16.77 -7.70
CA GLU A 89 8.61 -15.99 -8.87
C GLU A 89 7.09 -15.85 -8.98
N LYS A 90 6.61 -14.64 -9.28
CA LYS A 90 5.22 -14.39 -9.65
C LYS A 90 5.15 -13.82 -11.05
N ARG A 91 4.50 -14.54 -11.95
CA ARG A 91 4.31 -14.17 -13.35
C ARG A 91 2.89 -13.69 -13.55
N LEU A 92 2.72 -12.48 -14.08
CA LEU A 92 1.43 -11.81 -14.19
C LEU A 92 0.99 -11.69 -15.63
N HIS A 93 -0.30 -11.94 -15.83
CA HIS A 93 -1.04 -11.71 -17.07
C HIS A 93 -0.44 -12.44 -18.29
N SER A 94 -1.04 -13.57 -18.64
CA SER A 94 -0.76 -14.31 -19.87
C SER A 94 -2.06 -14.64 -20.61
N VAL A 95 -2.08 -14.32 -21.91
CA VAL A 95 -3.17 -14.62 -22.84
C VAL A 95 -2.87 -15.86 -23.71
N ASN A 96 -1.67 -16.44 -23.59
CA ASN A 96 -1.19 -17.57 -24.39
C ASN A 96 -0.83 -18.78 -23.50
N GLN A 97 -1.67 -19.05 -22.50
CA GLN A 97 -1.57 -20.21 -21.62
C GLN A 97 -0.24 -20.34 -20.88
N GLY A 98 0.39 -19.20 -20.55
CA GLY A 98 1.65 -19.15 -19.81
C GLY A 98 2.93 -19.21 -20.67
N ALA A 99 2.82 -19.12 -22.00
CA ALA A 99 4.00 -19.04 -22.86
C ALA A 99 4.76 -17.71 -22.75
N SER A 100 4.04 -16.60 -22.53
CA SER A 100 4.62 -15.30 -22.18
C SER A 100 3.76 -14.57 -21.15
N PHE A 101 4.39 -13.63 -20.44
CA PHE A 101 3.77 -12.87 -19.35
C PHE A 101 4.04 -11.38 -19.54
N LEU A 102 3.09 -10.55 -19.13
CA LEU A 102 3.24 -9.10 -19.18
C LEU A 102 4.25 -8.61 -18.15
N GLN A 103 4.27 -9.21 -16.95
CA GLN A 103 5.22 -8.86 -15.89
C GLN A 103 5.70 -10.12 -15.16
N LYS A 104 6.93 -10.10 -14.67
CA LYS A 104 7.53 -11.09 -13.78
C LYS A 104 8.09 -10.39 -12.54
N GLN A 105 7.92 -11.03 -11.40
CA GLN A 105 8.46 -10.60 -10.12
C GLN A 105 9.28 -11.74 -9.54
N GLU A 106 10.59 -11.61 -9.55
CA GLU A 106 11.51 -12.56 -8.94
C GLU A 106 11.86 -12.12 -7.52
N TYR A 107 11.61 -12.97 -6.55
CA TYR A 107 11.82 -12.68 -5.14
C TYR A 107 13.11 -13.35 -4.66
N ALA A 108 13.89 -12.65 -3.84
CA ALA A 108 15.01 -13.22 -3.11
C ALA A 108 14.92 -12.85 -1.63
N TYR A 109 15.40 -13.75 -0.77
CA TYR A 109 15.34 -13.63 0.67
C TYR A 109 16.74 -13.70 1.30
N ASN A 110 16.89 -13.21 2.53
CA ASN A 110 18.08 -13.48 3.34
C ASN A 110 17.96 -14.84 4.04
N GLU A 111 19.03 -15.22 4.75
CA GLU A 111 19.10 -16.44 5.55
C GLU A 111 18.07 -16.53 6.68
N ARG A 112 17.44 -15.41 7.05
CA ARG A 112 16.34 -15.33 8.02
C ARG A 112 14.95 -15.33 7.36
N GLY A 113 14.90 -15.45 6.04
CA GLY A 113 13.65 -15.43 5.26
C GLY A 113 13.04 -14.05 5.04
N TRP A 114 13.76 -12.96 5.34
CA TRP A 114 13.31 -11.60 5.03
C TRP A 114 13.51 -11.28 3.56
N LEU A 115 12.55 -10.59 2.95
CA LEU A 115 12.65 -10.17 1.56
C LEU A 115 13.86 -9.24 1.36
N ARG A 116 14.73 -9.55 0.41
CA ARG A 116 15.86 -8.69 0.02
C ARG A 116 15.73 -8.08 -1.35
N ARG A 117 14.95 -8.71 -2.24
CA ARG A 117 14.89 -8.26 -3.62
C ARG A 117 13.59 -8.67 -4.30
N ILE A 118 13.04 -7.78 -5.12
CA ILE A 118 12.04 -8.04 -6.15
C ILE A 118 12.62 -7.56 -7.47
N ASN A 119 12.97 -8.46 -8.40
CA ASN A 119 13.72 -8.15 -9.63
C ASN A 119 15.05 -7.40 -9.34
N ASP A 120 15.87 -7.15 -10.35
CA ASP A 120 17.13 -6.40 -10.14
C ASP A 120 16.95 -4.90 -10.48
N PRO A 121 17.11 -3.97 -9.51
CA PRO A 121 17.07 -2.53 -9.78
C PRO A 121 18.04 -2.06 -10.87
N GLY A 122 19.14 -2.78 -11.10
CA GLY A 122 20.10 -2.47 -12.16
C GLY A 122 19.63 -2.84 -13.57
N THR A 123 18.61 -3.69 -13.72
CA THR A 123 18.18 -4.24 -15.02
C THR A 123 16.65 -4.33 -15.15
N VAL A 124 15.96 -3.19 -15.00
CA VAL A 124 14.52 -3.11 -15.30
C VAL A 124 14.26 -3.32 -16.80
N ALA A 125 13.16 -3.98 -17.12
CA ALA A 125 12.81 -4.36 -18.49
C ALA A 125 11.30 -4.25 -18.73
N THR A 126 10.86 -4.45 -19.97
CA THR A 126 9.42 -4.35 -20.31
C THR A 126 8.59 -5.36 -19.51
N ASP A 127 9.10 -6.58 -19.28
CA ASP A 127 8.46 -7.61 -18.48
C ASP A 127 8.87 -7.57 -16.99
N ARG A 128 9.65 -6.56 -16.58
CA ARG A 128 10.11 -6.32 -15.20
C ARG A 128 10.16 -4.82 -14.95
N ALA A 129 8.99 -4.18 -15.06
CA ALA A 129 8.91 -2.72 -15.08
C ALA A 129 9.23 -2.09 -13.73
N PHE A 130 9.15 -2.84 -12.63
CA PHE A 130 9.56 -2.41 -11.31
C PHE A 130 10.57 -3.40 -10.71
N ALA A 131 11.57 -2.86 -10.03
CA ALA A 131 12.52 -3.62 -9.27
C ALA A 131 12.92 -2.91 -7.97
N MET A 132 13.21 -3.68 -6.93
CA MET A 132 13.50 -3.20 -5.59
C MET A 132 14.52 -4.11 -4.90
N LYS A 133 15.41 -3.52 -4.10
CA LYS A 133 16.35 -4.20 -3.21
C LYS A 133 16.25 -3.59 -1.82
N LEU A 134 16.09 -4.45 -0.81
CA LEU A 134 16.16 -4.11 0.60
C LEU A 134 17.49 -4.59 1.16
N ILE A 135 18.14 -3.74 1.94
CA ILE A 135 19.46 -3.99 2.52
C ILE A 135 19.32 -3.92 4.05
N TYR A 136 19.93 -4.87 4.77
CA TYR A 136 19.84 -5.02 6.22
C TYR A 136 21.24 -4.96 6.85
N SER A 137 21.81 -6.11 7.21
CA SER A 137 23.14 -6.24 7.80
C SER A 137 24.26 -6.19 6.77
N GLU A 138 23.94 -6.29 5.49
CA GLU A 138 24.87 -6.23 4.37
C GLU A 138 25.14 -4.81 3.86
N HIS A 139 24.65 -3.78 4.57
CA HIS A 139 24.94 -2.40 4.23
C HIS A 139 26.45 -2.16 4.13
N THR A 140 26.87 -1.42 3.11
CA THR A 140 28.30 -1.16 2.82
C THR A 140 28.95 -0.34 3.93
N ASP A 141 28.24 0.68 4.42
CA ASP A 141 28.56 1.39 5.66
C ASP A 141 28.20 0.53 6.89
N ALA A 142 29.22 0.15 7.67
CA ALA A 142 29.09 -0.68 8.86
C ALA A 142 28.22 -0.04 9.96
N ALA A 143 28.18 1.29 10.05
CA ALA A 143 27.41 2.01 11.06
C ALA A 143 25.89 1.95 10.80
N LYS A 144 25.49 1.69 9.55
CA LYS A 144 24.08 1.60 9.13
C LYS A 144 23.52 0.18 9.14
N ARG A 145 24.37 -0.84 9.31
CA ARG A 145 23.95 -2.25 9.28
C ARG A 145 22.91 -2.56 10.35
N GLN A 146 21.81 -3.18 9.93
CA GLN A 146 20.71 -3.57 10.81
C GLN A 146 20.61 -5.10 10.90
N TYR A 147 20.85 -5.66 12.08
CA TYR A 147 20.83 -7.12 12.33
C TYR A 147 19.52 -7.61 12.98
N ASN A 148 18.65 -6.68 13.37
CA ASN A 148 17.44 -6.91 14.14
C ASN A 148 16.17 -7.00 13.28
N GLY A 149 16.25 -6.78 11.96
CA GLY A 149 15.11 -6.79 11.05
C GLY A 149 14.74 -5.42 10.48
N ASN A 150 15.33 -4.34 11.00
CA ASN A 150 15.19 -3.03 10.39
C ASN A 150 15.82 -3.02 8.99
N ILE A 151 15.20 -2.32 8.05
CA ILE A 151 15.77 -2.12 6.72
C ILE A 151 16.76 -0.97 6.85
N SER A 152 18.04 -1.20 6.57
CA SER A 152 19.05 -0.14 6.57
C SER A 152 18.95 0.77 5.35
N SER A 153 18.56 0.22 4.21
CA SER A 153 18.48 0.95 2.94
C SER A 153 17.54 0.24 1.97
N ILE A 154 16.90 1.03 1.12
CA ILE A 154 16.11 0.57 -0.02
C ILE A 154 16.69 1.17 -1.29
N GLN A 155 16.71 0.38 -2.34
CA GLN A 155 16.98 0.83 -3.70
C GLN A 155 15.87 0.34 -4.61
N TRP A 156 15.37 1.17 -5.51
CA TRP A 156 14.37 0.76 -6.48
C TRP A 156 14.58 1.42 -7.82
N ASN A 157 14.00 0.81 -8.85
CA ASN A 157 14.03 1.35 -10.19
C ASN A 157 12.72 1.02 -10.88
N THR A 158 12.21 1.96 -11.67
CA THR A 158 11.01 1.77 -12.47
C THR A 158 11.36 2.05 -13.91
N ARG A 159 11.06 1.11 -14.81
CA ARG A 159 11.30 1.27 -16.23
C ARG A 159 10.57 2.50 -16.74
N VAL A 160 11.32 3.45 -17.28
CA VAL A 160 10.78 4.60 -17.96
C VAL A 160 10.50 4.24 -19.42
N GLN A 161 9.31 4.56 -19.90
CA GLN A 161 8.99 4.36 -21.31
C GLN A 161 9.72 5.42 -22.16
N PRO A 162 10.30 5.03 -23.31
CA PRO A 162 10.89 6.00 -24.25
C PRO A 162 9.87 7.07 -24.65
N GLY A 163 10.33 8.31 -24.83
CA GLY A 163 9.50 9.42 -25.31
C GLY A 163 8.76 10.22 -24.22
N LEU A 164 8.84 9.84 -22.95
CA LEU A 164 8.21 10.59 -21.84
C LEU A 164 9.04 11.78 -21.32
N GLY A 165 10.27 11.97 -21.82
CA GLY A 165 11.18 13.02 -21.31
C GLY A 165 11.68 12.78 -19.89
N LEU A 166 11.41 11.61 -19.31
CA LEU A 166 11.89 11.20 -17.99
C LEU A 166 13.20 10.40 -18.13
N LEU A 167 14.09 10.54 -17.15
CA LEU A 167 15.34 9.79 -17.11
C LEU A 167 15.13 8.43 -16.41
N GLN A 168 15.76 7.38 -16.94
CA GLN A 168 15.86 6.11 -16.24
C GLN A 168 16.83 6.28 -15.05
N GLU A 169 16.31 6.16 -13.83
CA GLU A 169 17.09 6.44 -12.63
C GLU A 169 16.77 5.43 -11.53
N GLN A 170 17.80 4.75 -11.05
CA GLN A 170 17.69 3.96 -9.82
C GLN A 170 17.71 4.90 -8.63
N GLN A 171 16.68 4.80 -7.80
CA GLN A 171 16.48 5.63 -6.63
C GLN A 171 16.79 4.85 -5.34
N GLY A 172 17.00 5.56 -4.24
CA GLY A 172 17.24 4.92 -2.95
C GLY A 172 17.03 5.81 -1.72
N TYR A 173 16.88 5.16 -0.58
CA TYR A 173 16.93 5.77 0.75
C TYR A 173 17.83 4.96 1.67
N ASP A 174 18.58 5.65 2.53
CA ASP A 174 19.17 5.07 3.73
C ASP A 174 18.34 5.45 4.95
N TYR A 175 18.17 4.52 5.88
CA TYR A 175 17.36 4.69 7.07
C TYR A 175 18.20 4.71 8.34
N THR A 176 17.90 5.67 9.21
CA THR A 176 18.43 5.74 10.58
C THR A 176 17.30 5.55 11.56
N TYR A 177 17.57 4.81 12.63
CA TYR A 177 16.61 4.51 13.67
C TYR A 177 17.15 4.94 15.03
N ASP A 178 16.24 5.31 15.92
CA ASP A 178 16.57 5.46 17.32
C ASP A 178 16.80 4.09 17.99
N LYS A 179 17.19 4.12 19.27
CA LYS A 179 17.47 2.90 20.06
C LYS A 179 16.24 2.04 20.33
N LEU A 180 15.03 2.53 20.03
CA LEU A 180 13.76 1.82 20.15
C LEU A 180 13.25 1.32 18.80
N ASN A 181 14.05 1.41 17.73
CA ASN A 181 13.72 1.03 16.34
C ASN A 181 12.65 1.91 15.68
N ARG A 182 12.52 3.17 16.10
CA ARG A 182 11.66 4.14 15.41
C ARG A 182 12.49 4.90 14.37
N LEU A 183 11.91 5.13 13.20
CA LEU A 183 12.60 5.79 12.08
C LEU A 183 12.87 7.27 12.42
N GLU A 184 14.14 7.67 12.47
CA GLU A 184 14.54 9.06 12.70
C GLU A 184 14.85 9.80 11.40
N LEU A 185 15.36 9.09 10.40
CA LEU A 185 15.76 9.69 9.13
C LEU A 185 15.57 8.69 7.98
N ALA A 186 14.89 9.14 6.93
CA ALA A 186 14.99 8.57 5.59
C ALA A 186 15.80 9.55 4.72
N ALA A 187 17.05 9.20 4.44
CA ALA A 187 17.96 10.02 3.65
C ALA A 187 17.93 9.56 2.19
N TYR A 188 17.51 10.42 1.26
CA TYR A 188 17.47 10.08 -0.16
C TYR A 188 18.88 9.99 -0.73
N THR A 189 19.22 8.87 -1.37
CA THR A 189 20.60 8.50 -1.79
C THR A 189 20.78 8.37 -3.29
N THR A 190 19.79 8.74 -4.10
CA THR A 190 19.88 8.73 -5.56
C THR A 190 21.06 9.57 -6.05
N ALA A 191 21.83 9.03 -7.00
CA ALA A 191 23.04 9.65 -7.51
C ALA A 191 22.77 11.07 -8.05
N GLY A 192 23.53 12.06 -7.58
CA GLY A 192 23.36 13.47 -7.96
C GLY A 192 22.16 14.18 -7.32
N LYS A 193 21.37 13.49 -6.50
CA LYS A 193 20.17 14.03 -5.83
C LYS A 193 20.15 13.78 -4.32
N ALA A 194 21.31 13.54 -3.71
CA ALA A 194 21.38 13.29 -2.27
C ALA A 194 20.71 14.44 -1.49
N GLY A 195 19.86 14.09 -0.54
CA GLY A 195 19.14 15.06 0.30
C GLY A 195 17.88 15.68 -0.33
N TYR A 196 17.51 15.27 -1.55
CA TYR A 196 16.39 15.90 -2.26
C TYR A 196 15.04 15.64 -1.63
N PHE A 197 14.80 14.45 -1.07
CA PHE A 197 13.50 14.03 -0.55
C PHE A 197 13.62 13.45 0.86
N ASN A 198 14.46 14.07 1.71
CA ASN A 198 14.67 13.54 3.05
C ASN A 198 13.41 13.69 3.91
N GLU A 199 13.20 12.72 4.80
CA GLU A 199 12.25 12.84 5.90
C GLU A 199 12.99 12.65 7.23
N ALA A 200 12.86 13.62 8.13
CA ALA A 200 13.46 13.58 9.47
C ALA A 200 12.36 13.64 10.54
N ILE A 201 12.34 12.67 11.43
CA ILE A 201 11.27 12.47 12.41
C ILE A 201 11.86 12.45 13.81
N SER A 202 11.17 13.09 14.74
CA SER A 202 11.49 12.97 16.17
C SER A 202 10.28 12.52 16.96
N TYR A 203 10.52 11.93 18.13
CA TYR A 203 9.48 11.38 18.98
C TYR A 203 9.68 11.76 20.44
N ASP A 204 8.59 11.78 21.20
CA ASP A 204 8.66 11.74 22.65
C ASP A 204 9.00 10.32 23.15
N LYS A 205 9.07 10.13 24.46
CA LYS A 205 9.33 8.81 25.06
C LYS A 205 8.15 7.83 24.93
N GLY A 206 6.93 8.34 24.73
CA GLY A 206 5.70 7.56 24.58
C GLY A 206 5.44 7.07 23.15
N GLY A 207 6.16 7.59 22.16
CA GLY A 207 5.99 7.24 20.75
C GLY A 207 5.24 8.28 19.91
N ASN A 208 4.82 9.41 20.50
CA ASN A 208 4.21 10.49 19.76
C ASN A 208 5.27 11.18 18.89
N ILE A 209 4.93 11.47 17.63
CA ILE A 209 5.80 12.23 16.73
C ILE A 209 5.84 13.66 17.22
N LEU A 210 7.02 14.23 17.47
CA LEU A 210 7.17 15.64 17.87
C LEU A 210 7.39 16.53 16.65
N THR A 211 8.19 16.06 15.69
CA THR A 211 8.49 16.81 14.47
C THR A 211 8.55 15.91 13.24
N LEU A 212 8.20 16.47 12.09
CA LEU A 212 8.48 15.90 10.77
C LEU A 212 9.03 17.00 9.86
N GLY A 213 10.29 16.88 9.47
CA GLY A 213 10.92 17.73 8.46
C GLY A 213 10.96 17.00 7.12
N ARG A 214 10.58 17.67 6.03
CA ARG A 214 10.68 17.14 4.67
C ARG A 214 11.45 18.11 3.78
N THR A 215 12.32 17.60 2.93
CA THR A 215 13.05 18.43 1.95
C THR A 215 12.62 18.12 0.52
N GLY A 216 12.75 19.14 -0.34
CA GLY A 216 12.67 19.12 -1.79
C GLY A 216 13.91 19.79 -2.33
N ASN A 217 14.80 19.05 -3.01
CA ASN A 217 16.07 19.59 -3.50
C ASN A 217 16.85 20.34 -2.40
N ASN A 218 17.01 19.71 -1.23
CA ASN A 218 17.65 20.28 -0.04
C ASN A 218 16.98 21.55 0.55
N THR A 219 15.82 21.95 0.06
CA THR A 219 15.01 23.05 0.61
C THR A 219 13.89 22.47 1.46
N PRO A 220 13.61 22.98 2.67
CA PRO A 220 12.47 22.51 3.45
C PRO A 220 11.15 22.70 2.69
N ILE A 221 10.46 21.59 2.41
CA ILE A 221 9.06 21.59 1.98
C ILE A 221 8.15 21.62 3.21
N ASP A 222 8.56 20.96 4.30
CA ASP A 222 7.82 20.98 5.56
C ASP A 222 8.76 21.09 6.76
N GLN A 223 8.27 21.80 7.77
CA GLN A 223 8.86 21.89 9.10
C GLN A 223 7.75 21.71 10.13
N LEU A 224 7.23 20.49 10.22
CA LEU A 224 6.05 20.18 11.02
C LEU A 224 6.42 20.04 12.50
N SER A 225 5.67 20.72 13.35
CA SER A 225 5.68 20.56 14.80
C SER A 225 4.33 20.05 15.27
N TYR A 226 4.34 18.97 16.06
CA TYR A 226 3.15 18.30 16.56
C TYR A 226 2.96 18.62 18.04
N VAL A 227 1.76 19.04 18.41
CA VAL A 227 1.38 19.31 19.79
C VAL A 227 0.27 18.36 20.19
N TYR A 228 0.42 17.74 21.36
CA TYR A 228 -0.56 16.81 21.91
C TYR A 228 -1.25 17.43 23.12
N GLU A 229 -2.49 17.01 23.35
CA GLU A 229 -3.28 17.48 24.47
C GLU A 229 -2.61 17.19 25.83
N ASN A 230 -3.11 17.87 26.89
CA ASN A 230 -2.62 17.72 28.26
C ASN A 230 -1.11 18.00 28.41
N GLY A 231 -0.58 18.92 27.58
CA GLY A 231 0.83 19.30 27.59
C GLY A 231 1.77 18.15 27.19
N GLY A 232 1.35 17.31 26.24
CA GLY A 232 2.13 16.15 25.80
C GLY A 232 1.94 14.89 26.64
N GLN A 233 1.02 14.89 27.61
CA GLN A 233 0.69 13.70 28.42
C GLN A 233 -0.44 12.85 27.82
N SER A 234 -0.81 13.12 26.57
CA SER A 234 -1.85 12.42 25.82
C SER A 234 -1.30 11.99 24.46
N ASN A 235 -1.90 10.96 23.87
CA ASN A 235 -1.63 10.57 22.48
C ASN A 235 -2.64 11.19 21.51
N ARG A 236 -3.51 12.09 21.99
CA ARG A 236 -4.44 12.87 21.16
C ARG A 236 -3.73 14.09 20.59
N LEU A 237 -3.61 14.12 19.26
CA LEU A 237 -2.97 15.20 18.52
C LEU A 237 -3.84 16.45 18.57
N GLN A 238 -3.35 17.53 19.17
CA GLN A 238 -4.07 18.79 19.27
C GLN A 238 -3.88 19.64 18.02
N SER A 239 -2.64 19.77 17.56
CA SER A 239 -2.33 20.58 16.38
C SER A 239 -1.05 20.14 15.67
N VAL A 240 -0.97 20.50 14.39
CA VAL A 240 0.24 20.40 13.58
C VAL A 240 0.48 21.75 12.95
N THR A 241 1.66 22.32 13.18
CA THR A 241 2.07 23.60 12.59
C THR A 241 3.17 23.34 11.58
N ASP A 242 3.00 23.80 10.34
CA ASP A 242 4.09 23.88 9.37
C ASP A 242 4.69 25.28 9.37
N ALA A 243 5.98 25.36 9.70
CA ALA A 243 6.78 26.59 9.70
C ALA A 243 7.59 26.81 8.41
N SER A 244 7.45 25.91 7.42
CA SER A 244 8.15 26.03 6.14
C SER A 244 7.66 27.24 5.32
N ASN A 245 8.39 27.54 4.24
CA ASN A 245 7.99 28.53 3.25
C ASN A 245 7.36 27.89 1.99
N SER A 246 6.94 26.62 2.07
CA SER A 246 6.37 25.87 0.96
C SER A 246 4.96 25.37 1.30
N ASP A 247 4.09 25.31 0.29
CA ASP A 247 2.77 24.69 0.39
C ASP A 247 2.68 23.39 -0.43
N GLU A 248 3.82 22.88 -0.92
CA GLU A 248 3.90 21.63 -1.70
C GLU A 248 3.58 20.41 -0.83
N GLY A 249 3.91 20.47 0.47
CA GLY A 249 3.60 19.46 1.46
C GLY A 249 2.32 19.78 2.24
N GLN A 250 2.47 19.92 3.57
CA GLN A 250 1.43 20.47 4.42
C GLN A 250 1.23 21.95 4.05
N LEU A 251 0.00 22.45 4.12
CA LEU A 251 -0.21 23.90 3.98
C LEU A 251 0.38 24.60 5.19
N ARG A 252 1.06 25.73 4.94
CA ARG A 252 1.67 26.55 5.99
C ARG A 252 0.67 26.97 7.05
N GLY A 253 1.17 27.10 8.27
CA GLY A 253 0.38 27.50 9.44
C GLY A 253 -0.12 26.31 10.24
N THR A 254 -1.09 26.58 11.12
CA THR A 254 -1.52 25.62 12.14
C THR A 254 -2.84 24.96 11.77
N ALA A 255 -2.80 23.64 11.67
CA ALA A 255 -3.97 22.78 11.67
C ALA A 255 -4.28 22.33 13.09
N SER A 256 -5.56 22.29 13.44
CA SER A 256 -6.05 21.88 14.76
C SER A 256 -7.05 20.75 14.62
N TYR A 257 -7.04 19.90 15.63
CA TYR A 257 -7.89 18.73 15.73
C TYR A 257 -8.61 18.76 17.08
N SER A 258 -9.86 18.33 17.09
CA SER A 258 -10.64 18.22 18.33
C SER A 258 -11.30 16.85 18.40
N TYR A 259 -11.63 16.43 19.62
CA TYR A 259 -12.16 15.09 19.88
C TYR A 259 -13.44 15.18 20.72
N ASP A 260 -14.29 14.17 20.59
CA ASP A 260 -15.36 13.96 21.55
C ASP A 260 -14.84 13.32 22.85
N GLN A 261 -15.73 13.10 23.83
CA GLN A 261 -15.37 12.52 25.13
C GLN A 261 -14.86 11.07 25.02
N ASN A 262 -15.24 10.35 23.97
CA ASN A 262 -14.80 8.98 23.72
C ASN A 262 -13.46 8.95 22.97
N GLY A 263 -12.91 10.10 22.59
CA GLY A 263 -11.64 10.22 21.88
C GLY A 263 -11.77 10.07 20.36
N ASN A 264 -12.99 10.10 19.81
CA ASN A 264 -13.17 10.13 18.36
C ASN A 264 -12.87 11.52 17.82
N LEU A 265 -12.20 11.60 16.66
CA LEU A 265 -11.88 12.86 16.00
C LEU A 265 -13.18 13.56 15.59
N ARG A 266 -13.44 14.77 16.10
CA ARG A 266 -14.64 15.56 15.79
C ARG A 266 -14.39 16.57 14.67
N THR A 267 -13.23 17.20 14.65
CA THR A 267 -12.88 18.21 13.65
C THR A 267 -11.45 18.06 13.16
N ASP A 268 -11.25 18.22 11.86
CA ASP A 268 -9.94 18.36 11.22
C ASP A 268 -9.95 19.71 10.48
N SER A 269 -9.29 20.73 11.03
CA SER A 269 -9.28 22.06 10.40
C SER A 269 -8.43 22.09 9.12
N ARG A 270 -7.43 21.21 8.99
CA ARG A 270 -6.56 21.12 7.81
C ARG A 270 -7.36 20.77 6.57
N LYS A 271 -8.26 19.79 6.71
CA LYS A 271 -9.15 19.33 5.64
C LYS A 271 -10.52 19.99 5.70
N GLY A 272 -10.81 20.78 6.74
CA GLY A 272 -12.13 21.39 6.96
C GLY A 272 -13.22 20.34 7.09
N LEU A 273 -12.94 19.25 7.83
CA LEU A 273 -13.86 18.13 8.00
C LEU A 273 -14.45 18.11 9.42
N ASN A 274 -15.72 17.74 9.49
CA ASN A 274 -16.43 17.44 10.72
C ASN A 274 -16.90 15.98 10.69
N PHE A 275 -16.83 15.31 11.82
CA PHE A 275 -17.15 13.89 11.94
C PHE A 275 -18.26 13.70 12.97
N GLU A 276 -19.20 12.81 12.64
CA GLU A 276 -20.23 12.34 13.55
C GLU A 276 -20.16 10.82 13.67
N TYR A 277 -20.43 10.33 14.87
CA TYR A 277 -20.37 8.91 15.20
C TYR A 277 -21.74 8.42 15.67
N ASN A 278 -22.02 7.14 15.46
CA ASN A 278 -23.21 6.51 16.03
C ASN A 278 -22.97 6.11 17.49
N HIS A 279 -23.99 5.56 18.15
CA HIS A 279 -23.93 5.15 19.55
C HIS A 279 -22.93 4.00 19.82
N LEU A 280 -22.36 3.39 18.78
CA LEU A 280 -21.30 2.37 18.85
C LEU A 280 -19.91 2.95 18.61
N ASN A 281 -19.76 4.29 18.56
CA ASN A 281 -18.53 4.98 18.18
C ASN A 281 -18.01 4.66 16.77
N LEU A 282 -18.90 4.22 15.86
CA LEU A 282 -18.55 4.04 14.45
C LEU A 282 -18.86 5.32 13.67
N SER A 283 -17.97 5.67 12.72
CA SER A 283 -18.16 6.82 11.83
C SER A 283 -19.51 6.71 11.14
N LYS A 284 -20.37 7.69 11.37
CA LYS A 284 -21.73 7.77 10.82
C LYS A 284 -21.81 8.75 9.67
N LYS A 285 -21.07 9.86 9.76
CA LYS A 285 -21.11 10.93 8.76
C LYS A 285 -19.80 11.72 8.79
N VAL A 286 -19.29 12.08 7.61
CA VAL A 286 -18.20 13.03 7.46
C VAL A 286 -18.69 14.18 6.60
N THR A 287 -18.55 15.42 7.09
CA THR A 287 -19.03 16.61 6.39
C THR A 287 -17.89 17.57 6.08
N LYS A 288 -17.81 18.05 4.84
CA LYS A 288 -16.91 19.14 4.44
C LYS A 288 -17.52 20.47 4.89
N GLY A 289 -16.92 21.12 5.87
CA GLY A 289 -17.48 22.33 6.50
C GLY A 289 -17.73 23.48 5.52
N SER A 290 -16.89 23.64 4.50
CA SER A 290 -17.02 24.73 3.52
C SER A 290 -18.15 24.56 2.51
N THR A 291 -18.52 23.32 2.17
CA THR A 291 -19.51 23.00 1.12
C THR A 291 -20.78 22.35 1.67
N GLY A 292 -20.74 21.79 2.88
CA GLY A 292 -21.84 21.02 3.47
C GLY A 292 -21.99 19.61 2.89
N GLU A 293 -21.14 19.22 1.94
CA GLU A 293 -21.14 17.88 1.35
C GLU A 293 -20.83 16.84 2.41
N SER A 294 -21.54 15.72 2.39
CA SER A 294 -21.33 14.64 3.35
C SER A 294 -21.40 13.25 2.74
N ILE A 295 -20.61 12.34 3.32
CA ILE A 295 -20.70 10.89 3.11
C ILE A 295 -21.08 10.17 4.40
#